data_AF-A0A1M3BAP7-F1
#
_entry.id   AF-A0A1M3BAP7-F1
#
_cell.length_a   1.000
_cell.length_b   1.000
_cell.length_c   1.000
_cell.angle_alpha   90.00
_cell.angle_beta   90.00
_cell.angle_gamma   90.00
#
_symmetry.space_group_name_H-M   'P 1'
#
loop_
_entity.id
_entity.type
_entity.pdbx_description
1 polymer ?
#
loop_
_entity_poly.entity_id
_entity_poly.type
_entity_poly.pdbx_seq_one_letter_code
_entity_poly.pdbx_strand_id
1 'polypeptide(L)'
;MSLKKIMKIQGKKYLKCPCCLCQISPSHLNTLFKQVESLESKHAIWWARDAGKILQNIDSFQWGCDTCLHSRKAIIAYPEKQTFCDTPPYLVYFDKELTCSTCNKFFNFSAKEQFFWYETLKFWVQSEAKDCPACRKKARDLKKSNK
;
A
#
# COMPACT_ATOMS: atom_id res chain seq x y z
N MET A 1 4.62 24.15 3.25
CA MET A 1 3.29 24.52 3.81
C MET A 1 2.77 23.30 4.56
N SER A 2 2.20 23.42 5.77
CA SER A 2 1.76 22.22 6.53
C SER A 2 0.66 21.45 5.77
N LEU A 3 0.78 20.12 5.67
CA LEU A 3 -0.18 19.25 4.97
C LEU A 3 -1.62 19.39 5.49
N LYS A 4 -1.78 19.68 6.78
CA LYS A 4 -3.09 20.00 7.39
C LYS A 4 -3.74 21.24 6.77
N LYS A 5 -2.93 22.25 6.42
CA LYS A 5 -3.39 23.47 5.75
C LYS A 5 -3.79 23.18 4.31
N ILE A 6 -3.06 22.30 3.62
CA ILE A 6 -3.40 21.86 2.26
C ILE A 6 -4.76 21.14 2.23
N MET A 7 -5.00 20.20 3.15
CA MET A 7 -6.32 19.55 3.26
C MET A 7 -7.45 20.55 3.54
N LYS A 8 -7.19 21.55 4.39
CA LYS A 8 -8.16 22.61 4.69
C LYS A 8 -8.49 23.46 3.44
N ILE A 9 -7.48 23.80 2.64
CA ILE A 9 -7.66 24.52 1.36
C ILE A 9 -8.47 23.67 0.37
N GLN A 10 -8.25 22.35 0.36
CA GLN A 10 -8.99 21.40 -0.47
C GLN A 10 -10.41 21.08 0.05
N GLY A 11 -10.83 21.66 1.18
CA GLY A 11 -12.14 21.40 1.80
C GLY A 11 -12.31 20.00 2.40
N LYS A 12 -11.27 19.15 2.41
CA LYS A 12 -11.33 17.79 2.97
C LYS A 12 -11.26 17.84 4.50
N LYS A 13 -12.40 17.64 5.18
CA LYS A 13 -12.47 17.53 6.65
C LYS A 13 -11.95 16.18 7.18
N TYR A 14 -12.09 15.12 6.37
CA TYR A 14 -11.74 13.75 6.74
C TYR A 14 -11.17 13.02 5.51
N LEU A 15 -10.37 11.97 5.74
CA LEU A 15 -10.00 10.98 4.72
C LEU A 15 -10.52 9.60 5.12
N LYS A 16 -10.92 8.78 4.13
CA LYS A 16 -11.34 7.40 4.38
C LYS A 16 -10.11 6.49 4.32
N CYS A 17 -9.72 5.89 5.45
CA CYS A 17 -8.59 4.96 5.50
C CYS A 17 -8.89 3.71 4.67
N PRO A 18 -8.07 3.29 3.69
CA PRO A 18 -8.37 2.11 2.88
C PRO A 18 -8.16 0.80 3.64
N CYS A 19 -7.44 0.81 4.78
CA CYS A 19 -7.25 -0.36 5.63
C CYS A 19 -8.47 -0.66 6.53
N CYS A 20 -9.00 0.33 7.25
CA CYS A 20 -10.13 0.11 8.19
C CYS A 20 -11.45 0.71 7.71
N LEU A 21 -11.46 1.45 6.60
CA LEU A 21 -12.62 2.12 6.00
C LEU A 21 -13.25 3.22 6.86
N CYS A 22 -12.69 3.54 8.03
CA CYS A 22 -13.14 4.63 8.88
C CYS A 22 -12.78 6.00 8.28
N GLN A 23 -13.61 7.01 8.58
CA GLN A 23 -13.30 8.41 8.33
C GLN A 23 -12.33 8.93 9.41
N ILE A 24 -11.20 9.47 8.98
CA ILE A 24 -10.09 9.86 9.84
C ILE A 24 -9.88 11.36 9.74
N SER A 25 -9.84 12.02 10.89
CA SER A 25 -9.50 13.45 11.00
C SER A 25 -7.99 13.67 10.75
N PRO A 26 -7.59 14.87 10.29
CA PRO A 26 -6.17 15.22 10.08
C PRO A 26 -5.27 15.06 11.31
N SER A 27 -5.82 15.02 12.52
CA SER A 27 -5.04 14.80 13.75
C SER A 27 -4.50 13.37 13.88
N HIS A 28 -5.06 12.39 13.18
CA HIS A 28 -4.69 10.96 13.23
C HIS A 28 -4.06 10.46 11.92
N LEU A 29 -3.48 11.38 11.16
CA LEU A 29 -2.82 11.15 9.86
C LEU A 29 -1.35 11.57 9.91
N ASN A 30 -0.72 11.58 11.08
CA ASN A 30 0.64 12.11 11.22
C ASN A 30 1.65 11.25 10.46
N THR A 31 1.47 9.94 10.46
CA THR A 31 2.36 9.03 9.72
C THR A 31 2.19 9.22 8.22
N LEU A 32 0.94 9.27 7.73
CA LEU A 32 0.64 9.57 6.34
C LEU A 32 1.33 10.87 5.90
N PHE A 33 1.19 11.94 6.69
CA PHE A 33 1.78 13.22 6.37
C PHE A 33 3.31 13.18 6.26
N LYS A 34 3.97 12.50 7.20
CA LYS A 34 5.42 12.28 7.14
C LYS A 34 5.84 11.49 5.89
N GLN A 35 5.06 10.49 5.48
CA GLN A 35 5.34 9.72 4.26
C GLN A 35 5.20 10.57 3.00
N VAL A 36 4.16 11.41 2.93
CA VAL A 36 3.96 12.35 1.81
C VAL A 36 5.11 13.36 1.72
N GLU A 37 5.52 13.96 2.84
CA GLU A 37 6.68 14.87 2.91
C GLU A 37 7.98 14.16 2.50
N SER A 38 8.16 12.90 2.91
CA SER A 38 9.32 12.09 2.52
C SER A 38 9.32 11.76 1.02
N LEU A 39 8.16 11.58 0.39
CA LEU A 39 8.06 11.33 -1.04
C LEU A 39 8.42 12.57 -1.86
N GLU A 40 7.90 13.72 -1.45
CA GLU A 40 8.17 15.01 -2.07
C GLU A 40 9.67 15.33 -2.05
N SER A 41 10.31 15.25 -0.87
CA SER A 41 11.73 15.56 -0.71
C SER A 41 12.67 14.66 -1.53
N LYS A 42 12.35 13.37 -1.63
CA LYS A 42 13.16 12.39 -2.37
C LYS A 42 12.96 12.45 -3.89
N HIS A 43 12.01 13.25 -4.40
CA HIS A 43 11.61 13.21 -5.81
C HIS A 43 11.31 11.80 -6.32
N ALA A 44 10.86 10.91 -5.44
CA ALA A 44 10.78 9.47 -5.71
C ALA A 44 9.73 9.15 -6.80
N ILE A 45 8.81 10.08 -7.06
CA ILE A 45 7.74 9.93 -8.04
C ILE A 45 7.80 11.14 -8.97
N TRP A 46 8.21 10.94 -10.23
CA TRP A 46 8.43 12.01 -11.19
C TRP A 46 7.18 12.89 -11.45
N TRP A 47 5.98 12.31 -11.33
CA TRP A 47 4.71 13.03 -11.50
C TRP A 47 4.12 13.60 -10.19
N ALA A 48 4.66 13.22 -9.02
CA ALA A 48 4.15 13.62 -7.70
C ALA A 48 5.17 14.47 -6.92
N ARG A 49 5.71 15.50 -7.58
CA ARG A 49 6.69 16.45 -7.01
C ARG A 49 6.10 17.46 -6.03
N ASP A 50 4.81 17.33 -5.71
CA ASP A 50 4.05 18.28 -4.90
C ASP A 50 3.16 17.50 -3.93
N ALA A 51 3.40 17.70 -2.64
CA ALA A 51 2.64 17.13 -1.54
C ALA A 51 1.12 17.34 -1.67
N GLY A 52 0.69 18.49 -2.18
CA GLY A 52 -0.71 18.81 -2.44
C GLY A 52 -1.33 17.98 -3.54
N LYS A 53 -0.60 17.68 -4.62
CA LYS A 53 -1.06 16.76 -5.67
C LYS A 53 -1.18 15.33 -5.17
N ILE A 54 -0.26 14.89 -4.30
CA ILE A 54 -0.36 13.59 -3.62
C ILE A 54 -1.64 13.52 -2.78
N LEU A 55 -1.91 14.55 -1.96
CA LEU A 55 -3.11 14.59 -1.12
C LEU A 55 -4.43 14.69 -1.91
N GLN A 56 -4.43 15.37 -3.07
CA GLN A 56 -5.58 15.40 -3.96
C GLN A 56 -5.93 13.99 -4.45
N ASN A 57 -4.91 13.23 -4.84
CA ASN A 57 -5.02 11.88 -5.39
C ASN A 57 -4.79 10.78 -4.36
N ILE A 58 -4.96 11.08 -3.06
CA ILE A 58 -4.61 10.15 -1.98
C ILE A 58 -5.40 8.83 -2.05
N ASP A 59 -6.57 8.85 -2.68
CA ASP A 59 -7.42 7.67 -2.89
C ASP A 59 -6.80 6.67 -3.89
N SER A 60 -5.85 7.11 -4.73
CA SER A 60 -5.05 6.25 -5.61
C SER A 60 -3.86 5.61 -4.90
N PHE A 61 -3.54 6.03 -3.67
CA PHE A 61 -2.44 5.49 -2.89
C PHE A 61 -2.95 4.44 -1.90
N GLN A 62 -2.15 3.39 -1.71
CA GLN A 62 -2.36 2.48 -0.59
C GLN A 62 -1.73 3.08 0.68
N TRP A 63 -2.55 3.73 1.52
CA TRP A 63 -2.13 4.38 2.76
C TRP A 63 -2.88 3.83 3.99
N GLY A 64 -2.49 4.23 5.20
CA GLY A 64 -3.14 3.78 6.44
C GLY A 64 -3.14 4.87 7.51
N CYS A 65 -4.16 4.86 8.38
CA CYS A 65 -4.24 5.77 9.51
C CYS A 65 -3.32 5.33 10.66
N ASP A 66 -2.99 6.27 11.55
CA ASP A 66 -2.10 6.02 12.69
C ASP A 66 -2.63 4.85 13.56
N THR A 67 -3.95 4.73 13.74
CA THR A 67 -4.59 3.63 14.48
C THR A 67 -4.32 2.26 13.86
N CYS A 68 -4.41 2.13 12.53
CA CYS A 68 -4.13 0.85 11.85
C CYS A 68 -2.67 0.44 11.99
N LEU A 69 -1.77 1.42 11.95
CA LEU A 69 -0.34 1.19 12.15
C LEU A 69 -0.03 0.77 13.60
N HIS A 70 -0.53 1.50 14.59
CA HIS A 70 -0.32 1.18 16.01
C HIS A 70 -0.93 -0.17 16.41
N SER A 71 -2.09 -0.52 15.85
CA SER A 71 -2.74 -1.82 16.09
C SER A 71 -2.14 -2.97 15.26
N ARG A 72 -1.12 -2.69 14.44
CA ARG A 72 -0.47 -3.67 13.54
C ARG A 72 -1.41 -4.30 12.51
N LYS A 73 -2.55 -3.65 12.21
CA LYS A 73 -3.42 -3.99 11.07
C LYS A 73 -2.81 -3.57 9.73
N ALA A 74 -1.90 -2.60 9.78
CA ALA A 74 -1.10 -2.18 8.64
C ALA A 74 0.39 -2.13 9.02
N ILE A 75 1.25 -2.30 8.02
CA ILE A 75 2.71 -2.24 8.10
C ILE A 75 3.18 -1.05 7.26
N ILE A 76 4.10 -0.25 7.78
CA ILE A 76 4.72 0.85 7.02
C ILE A 76 5.53 0.28 5.86
N ALA A 77 5.30 0.82 4.67
CA ALA A 77 6.07 0.49 3.48
C ALA A 77 7.15 1.56 3.21
N TYR A 78 8.18 1.17 2.45
CA TYR A 78 9.27 2.04 2.01
C TYR A 78 9.21 2.23 0.49
N PRO A 79 8.55 3.30 0.00
CA PRO A 79 8.37 3.57 -1.43
C PRO A 79 9.65 3.48 -2.27
N GLU A 80 10.79 3.92 -1.72
CA GLU A 80 12.09 3.87 -2.40
C GLU A 80 12.62 2.45 -2.65
N LYS A 81 12.06 1.45 -1.98
CA LYS A 81 12.41 0.04 -2.17
C LYS A 81 11.48 -0.68 -3.15
N GLN A 82 10.46 0.00 -3.66
CA GLN A 82 9.43 -0.61 -4.50
C GLN A 82 9.71 -0.38 -5.98
N THR A 83 9.30 -1.35 -6.81
CA THR A 83 9.27 -1.20 -8.26
C THR A 83 7.86 -0.79 -8.69
N PHE A 84 7.73 0.33 -9.41
CA PHE A 84 6.44 0.86 -9.87
C PHE A 84 6.60 1.67 -11.16
N CYS A 85 5.49 1.90 -11.87
CA CYS A 85 5.44 2.80 -13.03
C CYS A 85 4.11 3.54 -13.07
N ASP A 86 3.04 2.82 -13.42
CA ASP A 86 1.73 3.43 -13.69
C ASP A 86 0.88 3.65 -12.44
N THR A 87 1.24 2.99 -11.34
CA THR A 87 0.60 3.18 -10.03
C THR A 87 1.58 3.79 -9.05
N PRO A 88 1.11 4.66 -8.13
CA PRO A 88 1.98 5.15 -7.07
C PRO A 88 2.50 3.99 -6.20
N PRO A 89 3.68 4.15 -5.58
CA PRO A 89 4.15 3.22 -4.58
C PRO A 89 3.18 3.17 -3.39
N TYR A 90 3.14 2.02 -2.74
CA TYR A 90 2.34 1.84 -1.54
C TYR A 90 3.03 2.50 -0.35
N LEU A 91 2.26 3.22 0.47
CA LEU A 91 2.74 3.83 1.70
C LEU A 91 2.60 2.86 2.88
N VAL A 92 1.62 1.97 2.82
CA VAL A 92 1.44 0.90 3.80
C VAL A 92 1.02 -0.40 3.13
N TYR A 93 1.22 -1.50 3.83
CA TYR A 93 0.65 -2.81 3.50
C TYR A 93 -0.39 -3.19 4.55
N PHE A 94 -1.52 -3.73 4.13
CA PHE A 94 -2.54 -4.31 5.02
C PHE A 94 -3.10 -5.56 4.36
N ASP A 95 -3.64 -6.46 5.17
CA ASP A 95 -4.19 -7.74 4.71
C ASP A 95 -5.30 -7.53 3.68
N LYS A 96 -5.22 -8.26 2.56
CA LYS A 96 -6.22 -8.27 1.49
C LYS A 96 -6.79 -9.67 1.37
N GLU A 97 -8.09 -9.82 1.49
CA GLU A 97 -8.77 -11.07 1.16
C GLU A 97 -8.94 -11.18 -0.36
N LEU A 98 -8.40 -12.25 -0.94
CA LEU A 98 -8.44 -12.54 -2.36
C LEU A 98 -9.04 -13.92 -2.60
N THR A 99 -9.56 -14.14 -3.81
CA THR A 99 -10.07 -15.44 -4.24
C THR A 99 -9.01 -16.17 -5.05
N CYS A 100 -8.65 -17.39 -4.65
CA CYS A 100 -7.68 -18.21 -5.38
C CYS A 100 -8.24 -18.63 -6.74
N SER A 101 -7.53 -18.32 -7.83
CA SER A 101 -7.97 -18.64 -9.19
C SER A 101 -7.99 -20.15 -9.48
N THR A 102 -7.16 -20.93 -8.78
CA THR A 102 -7.07 -22.38 -8.97
C THR A 102 -8.14 -23.16 -8.20
N CYS A 103 -8.42 -22.79 -6.94
CA CYS A 103 -9.28 -23.57 -6.06
C CYS A 103 -10.53 -22.83 -5.56
N ASN A 104 -10.73 -21.58 -5.99
CA ASN A 104 -11.86 -20.71 -5.65
C ASN A 104 -12.09 -20.46 -4.15
N LYS A 105 -11.09 -20.77 -3.30
CA LYS A 105 -11.14 -20.47 -1.87
C LYS A 105 -10.58 -19.08 -1.59
N PHE A 106 -11.18 -18.39 -0.63
CA PHE A 106 -10.61 -17.17 -0.08
C PHE A 106 -9.26 -17.46 0.59
N PHE A 107 -8.34 -16.51 0.44
CA PHE A 107 -7.08 -16.51 1.15
C PHE A 107 -6.64 -15.07 1.41
N ASN A 108 -5.82 -14.90 2.45
CA ASN A 108 -5.30 -13.60 2.81
C ASN A 108 -3.94 -13.36 2.14
N PHE A 109 -3.85 -12.34 1.29
CA PHE A 109 -2.59 -11.77 0.85
C PHE A 109 -2.09 -10.78 1.90
N SER A 110 -1.40 -11.34 2.89
CA SER A 110 -1.06 -10.61 4.11
C SER A 110 -0.14 -9.41 3.87
N ALA A 111 -0.19 -8.43 4.78
CA ALA A 111 0.69 -7.27 4.77
C ALA A 111 2.18 -7.66 4.76
N LYS A 112 2.55 -8.73 5.47
CA LYS A 112 3.92 -9.26 5.50
C LYS A 112 4.32 -9.86 4.17
N GLU A 113 3.39 -10.55 3.51
CA GLU A 113 3.64 -11.13 2.20
C GLU A 113 3.83 -10.03 1.15
N GLN A 114 2.98 -9.00 1.15
CA GLN A 114 3.13 -7.80 0.32
C GLN A 114 4.49 -7.13 0.53
N PHE A 115 4.89 -6.88 1.79
CA PHE A 115 6.19 -6.32 2.12
C PHE A 115 7.35 -7.14 1.51
N PHE A 116 7.32 -8.46 1.68
CA PHE A 116 8.33 -9.34 1.11
C PHE A 116 8.34 -9.30 -0.43
N TRP A 117 7.17 -9.34 -1.06
CA TRP A 117 7.03 -9.32 -2.51
C TRP A 117 7.61 -8.05 -3.13
N TYR A 118 7.19 -6.89 -2.63
CA TYR A 118 7.49 -5.63 -3.30
C TYR A 118 8.86 -5.09 -2.91
N GLU A 119 9.27 -5.24 -1.66
CA GLU A 119 10.54 -4.67 -1.19
C GLU A 119 11.72 -5.63 -1.27
N THR A 120 11.48 -6.94 -1.11
CA THR A 120 12.55 -7.96 -1.15
C THR A 120 12.67 -8.62 -2.51
N LEU A 121 11.56 -9.15 -3.04
CA LEU A 121 11.57 -9.82 -4.36
C LEU A 121 11.50 -8.84 -5.55
N LYS A 122 11.27 -7.55 -5.28
CA LYS A 122 11.17 -6.48 -6.28
C LYS A 122 10.07 -6.70 -7.32
N PHE A 123 9.01 -7.41 -6.94
CA PHE A 123 7.81 -7.46 -7.77
C PHE A 123 7.22 -6.06 -7.90
N TRP A 124 6.63 -5.81 -9.05
CA TRP A 124 5.93 -4.57 -9.34
C TRP A 124 4.75 -4.44 -8.38
N VAL A 125 4.52 -3.25 -7.81
CA VAL A 125 3.42 -3.03 -6.84
C VAL A 125 2.04 -3.34 -7.42
N GLN A 126 1.89 -3.31 -8.76
CA GLN A 126 0.68 -3.75 -9.47
C GLN A 126 0.45 -5.27 -9.46
N SER A 127 1.44 -6.05 -9.03
CA SER A 127 1.36 -7.51 -9.00
C SER A 127 0.56 -7.97 -7.79
N GLU A 128 -0.46 -8.80 -8.00
CA GLU A 128 -1.25 -9.41 -6.92
C GLU A 128 -1.14 -10.94 -6.93
N ALA A 129 -1.31 -11.55 -5.76
CA ALA A 129 -1.35 -13.00 -5.65
C ALA A 129 -2.63 -13.54 -6.31
N LYS A 130 -2.47 -14.31 -7.40
CA LYS A 130 -3.61 -14.97 -8.09
C LYS A 130 -4.06 -16.26 -7.40
N ASP A 131 -3.13 -16.93 -6.74
CA ASP A 131 -3.36 -18.25 -6.13
C ASP A 131 -2.94 -18.26 -4.67
N CYS A 132 -3.66 -19.04 -3.87
CA CYS A 132 -3.35 -19.21 -2.46
C CYS A 132 -1.97 -19.86 -2.24
N PRO A 133 -1.36 -19.71 -1.05
CA PRO A 133 -0.05 -20.31 -0.75
C PRO A 133 0.02 -21.82 -1.03
N ALA A 134 -1.06 -22.55 -0.75
CA ALA A 134 -1.11 -23.99 -0.99
C ALA A 134 -1.06 -24.33 -2.49
N CYS A 135 -1.84 -23.64 -3.33
CA CYS A 135 -1.81 -23.85 -4.79
C CYS A 135 -0.47 -23.42 -5.41
N ARG A 136 0.11 -22.28 -4.98
CA ARG A 136 1.45 -21.86 -5.42
C ARG A 136 2.55 -22.84 -5.01
N LYS A 137 2.42 -23.51 -3.85
CA LYS A 137 3.34 -24.59 -3.45
C LYS A 137 3.21 -25.80 -4.38
N LYS A 138 1.99 -26.31 -4.58
CA LYS A 138 1.73 -27.44 -5.49
C LYS A 138 2.26 -27.18 -6.90
N ALA A 139 2.02 -25.99 -7.46
CA ALA A 139 2.51 -25.61 -8.78
C ALA A 139 4.05 -25.61 -8.87
N ARG A 140 4.74 -25.16 -7.80
CA ARG A 140 6.21 -25.22 -7.73
C ARG A 140 6.73 -26.65 -7.66
N ASP A 141 6.06 -27.51 -6.90
CA ASP A 141 6.46 -28.91 -6.72
C ASP A 141 6.30 -29.69 -8.05
N LEU A 142 5.19 -29.48 -8.78
CA LEU A 142 4.97 -30.07 -10.10
C LEU A 142 6.02 -29.64 -11.14
N LYS A 143 6.48 -28.39 -11.09
CA LYS A 143 7.57 -27.92 -11.98
C LYS A 143 8.91 -28.56 -11.66
N LYS A 144 9.15 -28.94 -10.39
CA LYS A 144 10.39 -29.61 -9.97
C LYS A 144 10.38 -31.10 -10.34
N SER A 145 9.23 -31.76 -10.31
CA SER A 145 9.13 -33.19 -10.68
C SER A 145 9.24 -33.43 -12.19
N ASN A 146 9.01 -32.40 -13.01
CA ASN A 146 9.09 -32.47 -14.47
C ASN A 146 10.47 -32.06 -15.02
N LYS A 147 11.48 -31.90 -14.16
CA LYS A 147 12.85 -31.54 -14.51
C LYS A 147 13.80 -32.65 -14.12
#